data_AF-A0A8T1JDI7-F1
#
_entry.id   AF-A0A8T1JDI7-F1
#
_cell.length_a   1.000
_cell.length_b   1.000
_cell.length_c   1.000
_cell.angle_alpha   90.00
_cell.angle_beta   90.00
_cell.angle_gamma   90.00
#
_symmetry.space_group_name_H-M   'P 1'
#
loop_
_entity.id
_entity.type
_entity.pdbx_description
1 polymer ?
#
loop_
_entity_poly.entity_id
_entity_poly.type
_entity_poly.pdbx_seq_one_letter_code
_entity_poly.pdbx_strand_id
1 'polypeptide(L)'
;LDNILNSGDLPLLLGNSSALTGEGAVVFTKEITKGSNAVGDLLWLSFDPPATDNGSPITKYQVRWDTSDKFTANPADVFISDADKLYRTQRITTSASSLAWSNNMIRSVDEIQKLKILTTGTFSLSFRGMNTGTFTAVAAGTTAGATTIAGLETALEALTSVGSVDVSSVKTVLEVGAEVLITFTAQPGDLPPLKPSNNVASVEETQAGRTNFRKEVVVFSCTATQDTVRFTYNGEHADVDFNAALDTVETSLLTLFGVEAESISVTSATQLVLCKSATPADIKIVFDRVYGDITLSIDKGVDAGADAVIVFNTDASIDGVYNDDPALTMSGTFQVGYQGLYTRPLNAESSADQLRYALEDLDSIQTVSVTRELSYQPLLGKIDVTEGEIFVTCSTGETCNFYSAAYGLPGYKIRIAEDWINRHCCHGVRMDEGI
;
A
#
# COMPACT_ATOMS: atom_id res chain seq x y z
N LEU A 1 -26.65 25.93 -37.81
CA LEU A 1 -27.49 26.90 -37.05
C LEU A 1 -27.26 26.50 -35.62
N ASP A 2 -26.12 26.92 -35.11
CA ASP A 2 -25.48 26.25 -33.98
C ASP A 2 -25.79 27.11 -32.76
N ASN A 3 -26.92 26.75 -32.13
CA ASN A 3 -27.25 27.16 -30.78
C ASN A 3 -26.07 26.76 -29.91
N ILE A 4 -25.34 27.68 -29.27
CA ILE A 4 -24.60 27.44 -28.02
C ILE A 4 -25.21 28.38 -27.00
N LEU A 5 -25.76 27.82 -25.91
CA LEU A 5 -26.63 28.55 -24.99
C LEU A 5 -25.89 29.29 -23.86
N ASN A 6 -24.60 28.99 -23.61
CA ASN A 6 -23.90 29.43 -22.42
C ASN A 6 -22.41 29.78 -22.67
N SER A 7 -22.15 31.02 -23.06
CA SER A 7 -20.82 31.66 -23.07
C SER A 7 -20.71 32.72 -21.97
N GLY A 8 -19.51 32.98 -21.44
CA GLY A 8 -19.25 34.03 -20.44
C GLY A 8 -19.06 33.54 -18.99
N ASP A 9 -19.31 34.42 -18.01
CA ASP A 9 -19.21 34.13 -16.57
C ASP A 9 -20.32 33.15 -16.12
N LEU A 10 -20.02 31.84 -16.23
CA LEU A 10 -20.91 30.76 -15.81
C LEU A 10 -21.01 30.65 -14.27
N PRO A 11 -22.20 30.49 -13.69
CA PRO A 11 -22.35 30.14 -12.28
C PRO A 11 -21.52 28.89 -11.91
N LEU A 12 -21.05 28.85 -10.65
CA LEU A 12 -20.39 27.66 -10.12
C LEU A 12 -21.33 26.45 -10.22
N LEU A 13 -20.77 25.31 -10.64
CA LEU A 13 -21.46 24.04 -10.60
C LEU A 13 -21.87 23.71 -9.16
N LEU A 14 -23.06 23.15 -8.99
CA LEU A 14 -23.58 22.75 -7.69
C LEU A 14 -23.36 21.25 -7.50
N GLY A 15 -22.71 20.85 -6.40
CA GLY A 15 -22.54 19.45 -6.05
C GLY A 15 -23.70 18.94 -5.19
N ASN A 16 -24.26 17.78 -5.52
CA ASN A 16 -25.18 17.05 -4.65
C ASN A 16 -24.54 15.74 -4.16
N SER A 17 -24.31 15.64 -2.84
CA SER A 17 -23.68 14.51 -2.17
C SER A 17 -24.66 13.59 -1.42
N SER A 18 -25.98 13.77 -1.54
CA SER A 18 -26.98 13.06 -0.72
C SER A 18 -26.99 11.53 -0.90
N ALA A 19 -26.39 11.03 -1.96
CA ALA A 19 -26.31 9.60 -2.30
C ALA A 19 -24.87 9.05 -2.30
N LEU A 20 -23.91 9.82 -1.78
CA LEU A 20 -22.55 9.34 -1.53
C LEU A 20 -22.47 8.61 -0.18
N THR A 21 -21.70 7.53 -0.15
CA THR A 21 -21.41 6.74 1.05
C THR A 21 -19.92 6.81 1.41
N GLY A 22 -19.59 6.61 2.69
CA GLY A 22 -18.24 6.74 3.23
C GLY A 22 -18.12 7.81 4.31
N GLU A 23 -17.23 7.60 5.29
CA GLU A 23 -17.02 8.54 6.40
C GLU A 23 -16.39 9.85 5.91
N GLY A 24 -17.10 10.97 6.13
CA GLY A 24 -16.67 12.31 5.72
C GLY A 24 -16.87 12.60 4.22
N ALA A 25 -17.70 11.84 3.52
CA ALA A 25 -17.97 12.04 2.10
C ALA A 25 -18.55 13.43 1.79
N VAL A 26 -17.92 14.17 0.89
CA VAL A 26 -18.36 15.50 0.44
C VAL A 26 -18.18 15.67 -1.08
N VAL A 27 -19.01 16.53 -1.68
CA VAL A 27 -18.78 17.07 -3.04
C VAL A 27 -18.56 18.56 -2.90
N PHE A 28 -17.40 19.03 -3.34
CA PHE A 28 -17.05 20.44 -3.31
C PHE A 28 -16.68 20.94 -4.71
N THR A 29 -17.17 22.13 -5.06
CA THR A 29 -16.88 22.80 -6.33
C THR A 29 -16.17 24.12 -6.06
N LYS A 30 -15.08 24.38 -6.78
CA LYS A 30 -14.42 25.68 -6.77
C LYS A 30 -13.96 26.08 -8.15
N GLU A 31 -13.93 27.40 -8.35
CA GLU A 31 -13.22 28.02 -9.46
C GLU A 31 -11.71 27.97 -9.21
N ILE A 32 -10.93 27.59 -10.23
CA ILE A 32 -9.47 27.49 -10.15
C ILE A 32 -8.78 28.74 -10.73
N THR A 33 -9.39 29.39 -11.71
CA THR A 33 -8.83 30.58 -12.36
C THR A 33 -9.78 31.75 -12.19
N LYS A 34 -9.36 32.76 -11.41
CA LYS A 34 -10.00 34.07 -11.29
C LYS A 34 -8.92 35.15 -11.43
N GLY A 35 -9.17 36.20 -12.24
CA GLY A 35 -8.20 37.26 -12.53
C GLY A 35 -7.59 37.90 -11.27
N SER A 36 -6.28 38.21 -11.31
CA SER A 36 -5.47 38.68 -10.17
C SER A 36 -5.38 40.21 -10.03
N ASN A 37 -5.01 40.70 -8.84
CA ASN A 37 -4.70 42.11 -8.53
C ASN A 37 -3.18 42.41 -8.67
N ALA A 38 -2.81 43.63 -9.09
CA ALA A 38 -1.46 44.01 -9.51
C ALA A 38 -0.49 44.51 -8.42
N VAL A 39 0.82 44.38 -8.69
CA VAL A 39 1.94 45.05 -7.98
C VAL A 39 2.93 45.65 -9.00
N GLY A 40 3.19 46.96 -8.88
CA GLY A 40 4.42 47.67 -9.32
C GLY A 40 4.62 47.90 -10.82
N ASP A 41 5.22 46.93 -11.51
CA ASP A 41 5.83 47.10 -12.84
C ASP A 41 5.33 46.07 -13.88
N LEU A 42 4.24 45.37 -13.57
CA LEU A 42 3.59 44.39 -14.45
C LEU A 42 2.18 44.87 -14.84
N LEU A 43 1.87 44.86 -16.13
CA LEU A 43 0.50 45.02 -16.63
C LEU A 43 -0.18 43.65 -16.67
N TRP A 44 -1.00 43.34 -15.66
CA TRP A 44 -1.83 42.14 -15.68
C TRP A 44 -3.00 42.36 -16.64
N LEU A 45 -3.18 41.40 -17.54
CA LEU A 45 -4.26 41.39 -18.51
C LEU A 45 -5.32 40.39 -18.03
N SER A 46 -6.52 40.87 -17.78
CA SER A 46 -7.71 40.05 -17.55
C SER A 46 -8.78 40.50 -18.55
N PHE A 47 -9.36 39.54 -19.24
CA PHE A 47 -10.41 39.77 -20.21
C PHE A 47 -11.40 38.62 -20.07
N ASP A 48 -12.68 38.95 -20.17
CA ASP A 48 -13.70 37.93 -20.32
C ASP A 48 -13.68 37.42 -21.77
N PRO A 49 -14.05 36.15 -22.00
CA PRO A 49 -14.37 35.71 -23.35
C PRO A 49 -15.37 36.70 -23.98
N PRO A 50 -15.25 37.02 -25.27
CA PRO A 50 -16.20 37.90 -25.95
C PRO A 50 -17.62 37.38 -25.75
N ALA A 51 -18.55 38.31 -25.51
CA ALA A 51 -19.96 37.99 -25.24
C ALA A 51 -20.62 37.13 -26.34
N THR A 52 -20.04 37.14 -27.55
CA THR A 52 -20.38 36.25 -28.65
C THR A 52 -19.14 35.95 -29.49
N ASP A 53 -18.99 34.72 -29.95
CA ASP A 53 -17.95 34.24 -30.87
C ASP A 53 -18.52 33.95 -32.28
N ASN A 54 -19.75 34.40 -32.55
CA ASN A 54 -20.51 34.13 -33.77
C ASN A 54 -20.62 32.63 -34.13
N GLY A 55 -20.48 31.73 -33.15
CA GLY A 55 -20.68 30.29 -33.31
C GLY A 55 -19.45 29.50 -33.77
N SER A 56 -18.24 30.06 -33.68
CA SER A 56 -16.99 29.33 -33.94
C SER A 56 -16.13 29.24 -32.68
N PRO A 57 -15.51 28.09 -32.35
CA PRO A 57 -14.64 27.97 -31.19
C PRO A 57 -13.55 29.05 -31.19
N ILE A 58 -13.34 29.69 -30.03
CA ILE A 58 -12.23 30.64 -29.86
C ILE A 58 -10.94 29.84 -29.94
N THR A 59 -10.21 30.01 -31.03
CA THR A 59 -8.92 29.32 -31.27
C THR A 59 -7.72 30.07 -30.68
N LYS A 60 -7.88 31.39 -30.43
CA LYS A 60 -6.88 32.25 -29.80
C LYS A 60 -7.46 33.60 -29.40
N TYR A 61 -6.86 34.24 -28.39
CA TYR A 61 -6.98 35.68 -28.15
C TYR A 61 -5.78 36.42 -28.73
N GLN A 62 -5.99 37.62 -29.25
CA GLN A 62 -4.90 38.53 -29.61
C GLN A 62 -4.87 39.69 -28.61
N VAL A 63 -3.73 39.89 -27.98
CA VAL A 63 -3.47 41.05 -27.14
C VAL A 63 -2.54 41.96 -27.93
N ARG A 64 -2.97 43.20 -28.18
CA ARG A 64 -2.20 44.20 -28.91
C ARG A 64 -1.94 45.40 -28.01
N TRP A 65 -0.70 45.89 -28.00
CA TRP A 65 -0.32 47.12 -27.29
C TRP A 65 0.55 48.01 -28.18
N ASP A 66 0.40 49.32 -28.00
CA ASP A 66 1.13 50.36 -28.72
C ASP A 66 1.35 51.56 -27.79
N THR A 67 2.40 52.35 -28.05
CA THR A 67 2.65 53.62 -27.39
C THR A 67 1.78 54.76 -27.94
N SER A 68 1.15 54.55 -29.11
CA SER A 68 0.15 55.43 -29.74
C SER A 68 -1.27 54.98 -29.37
N ASP A 69 -2.11 55.92 -28.93
CA ASP A 69 -3.55 55.73 -28.69
C ASP A 69 -4.34 55.34 -29.96
N LYS A 70 -3.83 55.72 -31.13
CA LYS A 70 -4.34 55.32 -32.45
C LYS A 70 -3.76 54.00 -32.98
N PHE A 71 -2.89 53.31 -32.23
CA PHE A 71 -2.18 52.10 -32.64
C PHE A 71 -1.40 52.26 -33.96
N THR A 72 -0.66 53.37 -34.09
CA THR A 72 0.08 53.72 -35.31
C THR A 72 1.60 53.76 -35.15
N ALA A 73 2.14 53.57 -33.93
CA ALA A 73 3.54 53.82 -33.62
C ALA A 73 4.40 52.54 -33.53
N ASN A 74 3.95 51.46 -34.20
CA ASN A 74 4.48 50.10 -34.18
C ASN A 74 3.81 49.21 -33.11
N PRO A 75 2.55 48.80 -33.33
CA PRO A 75 1.83 47.93 -32.40
C PRO A 75 2.52 46.57 -32.30
N ALA A 76 2.73 46.11 -31.08
CA ALA A 76 3.14 44.74 -30.81
C ALA A 76 1.92 43.88 -30.45
N ASP A 77 1.98 42.59 -30.77
CA ASP A 77 0.92 41.65 -30.43
C ASP A 77 1.44 40.28 -29.98
N VAL A 78 0.63 39.63 -29.15
CA VAL A 78 0.80 38.24 -28.74
C VAL A 78 -0.50 37.49 -28.93
N PHE A 79 -0.40 36.25 -29.37
CA PHE A 79 -1.53 35.33 -29.47
C PHE A 79 -1.52 34.37 -28.28
N ILE A 80 -2.66 34.25 -27.61
CA ILE A 80 -2.89 33.28 -26.53
C ILE A 80 -3.76 32.18 -27.13
N SER A 81 -3.17 31.01 -27.38
CA SER A 81 -3.87 29.84 -27.97
C SER A 81 -3.87 28.61 -27.04
N ASP A 82 -3.46 28.81 -25.80
CA ASP A 82 -3.41 27.77 -24.77
C ASP A 82 -4.83 27.40 -24.33
N ALA A 83 -5.23 26.14 -24.53
CA ALA A 83 -6.59 25.66 -24.25
C ALA A 83 -7.04 25.96 -22.81
N ASP A 84 -6.13 25.91 -21.84
CA ASP A 84 -6.44 26.19 -20.43
C ASP A 84 -6.72 27.67 -20.15
N LYS A 85 -6.35 28.56 -21.08
CA LYS A 85 -6.62 29.99 -21.05
C LYS A 85 -7.77 30.39 -21.98
N LEU A 86 -8.21 29.48 -22.84
CA LEU A 86 -9.34 29.68 -23.75
C LEU A 86 -10.69 29.41 -23.08
N TYR A 87 -10.71 28.54 -22.06
CA TYR A 87 -11.93 28.11 -21.37
C TYR A 87 -11.88 28.38 -19.86
N ARG A 88 -13.05 28.54 -19.22
CA ARG A 88 -13.13 28.62 -17.76
C ARG A 88 -13.10 27.21 -17.16
N THR A 89 -12.14 26.97 -16.27
CA THR A 89 -11.97 25.67 -15.60
C THR A 89 -12.61 25.65 -14.21
N GLN A 90 -13.60 24.77 -14.01
CA GLN A 90 -14.18 24.48 -12.71
C GLN A 90 -13.66 23.13 -12.20
N ARG A 91 -13.28 23.06 -10.92
CA ARG A 91 -12.85 21.79 -10.29
C ARG A 91 -13.94 21.26 -9.37
N ILE A 92 -14.35 20.04 -9.65
CA ILE A 92 -15.21 19.25 -8.77
C ILE A 92 -14.31 18.25 -8.05
N THR A 93 -14.46 18.15 -6.73
CA THR A 93 -13.74 17.15 -5.93
C THR A 93 -14.75 16.38 -5.10
N THR A 94 -14.79 15.07 -5.32
CA THR A 94 -15.39 14.11 -4.41
C THR A 94 -14.27 13.55 -3.55
N SER A 95 -14.49 13.51 -2.24
CA SER A 95 -13.53 12.95 -1.30
C SER A 95 -14.26 12.23 -0.18
N ALA A 96 -13.72 11.09 0.20
CA ALA A 96 -13.93 10.46 1.50
C ALA A 96 -12.58 10.36 2.20
N SER A 97 -12.58 10.16 3.51
CA SER A 97 -11.34 9.85 4.24
C SER A 97 -10.74 8.57 3.65
N SER A 98 -9.47 8.60 3.22
CA SER A 98 -8.80 7.36 2.79
C SER A 98 -8.66 6.45 4.01
N LEU A 99 -8.68 5.13 3.81
CA LEU A 99 -8.44 4.16 4.88
C LEU A 99 -7.14 4.44 5.66
N ALA A 100 -6.11 5.02 5.02
CA ALA A 100 -4.82 5.38 5.63
C ALA A 100 -4.89 6.60 6.56
N TRP A 101 -5.99 7.37 6.55
CA TRP A 101 -6.21 8.53 7.41
C TRP A 101 -7.59 8.55 8.07
N SER A 102 -8.36 7.46 7.93
CA SER A 102 -9.66 7.30 8.57
C SER A 102 -9.52 6.87 10.03
N ASN A 103 -10.55 7.11 10.85
CA ASN A 103 -10.62 6.57 12.21
C ASN A 103 -10.67 5.02 12.26
N ASN A 104 -10.85 4.37 11.10
CA ASN A 104 -10.90 2.92 10.94
C ASN A 104 -9.53 2.31 10.60
N MET A 105 -8.49 3.13 10.39
CA MET A 105 -7.12 2.63 10.32
C MET A 105 -6.76 1.96 11.64
N ILE A 106 -6.39 0.69 11.61
CA ILE A 106 -5.82 0.06 12.80
C ILE A 106 -4.47 0.70 13.04
N ARG A 107 -4.34 1.46 14.13
CA ARG A 107 -3.04 1.96 14.54
C ARG A 107 -2.13 0.77 14.80
N SER A 108 -1.01 0.69 14.11
CA SER A 108 -0.05 -0.38 14.34
C SER A 108 0.46 -0.32 15.78
N VAL A 109 0.52 -1.48 16.41
CA VAL A 109 0.98 -1.68 17.77
C VAL A 109 1.96 -2.84 17.74
N ASP A 110 3.12 -2.66 18.33
CA ASP A 110 4.13 -3.70 18.42
C ASP A 110 3.68 -4.80 19.40
N GLU A 111 4.03 -6.04 19.08
CA GLU A 111 3.86 -7.18 19.96
C GLU A 111 4.77 -7.01 21.19
N ILE A 112 4.25 -7.24 22.40
CA ILE A 112 5.05 -7.29 23.63
C ILE A 112 4.81 -8.60 24.36
N GLN A 113 5.90 -9.36 24.53
CA GLN A 113 5.93 -10.59 25.30
C GLN A 113 6.78 -10.40 26.56
N LYS A 114 6.37 -11.02 27.66
CA LYS A 114 7.09 -10.98 28.93
C LYS A 114 7.71 -12.33 29.24
N LEU A 115 9.03 -12.34 29.35
CA LEU A 115 9.81 -13.46 29.84
C LEU A 115 9.98 -13.34 31.36
N LYS A 116 9.62 -14.40 32.09
CA LYS A 116 9.85 -14.52 33.54
C LYS A 116 10.83 -15.65 33.81
N ILE A 117 11.84 -15.37 34.64
CA ILE A 117 12.80 -16.38 35.09
C ILE A 117 12.30 -17.00 36.39
N LEU A 118 12.01 -18.31 36.37
CA LEU A 118 11.33 -19.02 37.44
C LEU A 118 12.30 -19.74 38.40
N THR A 119 13.39 -20.26 37.87
CA THR A 119 14.40 -20.99 38.66
C THR A 119 15.79 -20.82 38.02
N THR A 120 16.83 -21.24 38.74
CA THR A 120 18.19 -21.26 38.21
C THR A 120 18.36 -22.39 37.21
N GLY A 121 19.23 -22.22 36.22
CA GLY A 121 19.56 -23.26 35.25
C GLY A 121 19.84 -22.68 33.88
N THR A 122 19.87 -23.55 32.88
CA THR A 122 20.03 -23.13 31.49
C THR A 122 18.80 -23.44 30.67
N PHE A 123 18.54 -22.61 29.67
CA PHE A 123 17.43 -22.77 28.74
C PHE A 123 17.76 -22.14 27.39
N SER A 124 16.94 -22.40 26.38
CA SER A 124 16.93 -21.67 25.11
C SER A 124 15.50 -21.18 24.85
N LEU A 125 15.37 -20.19 23.99
CA LEU A 125 14.07 -19.75 23.47
C LEU A 125 13.94 -20.21 22.03
N SER A 126 12.76 -20.64 21.63
CA SER A 126 12.42 -20.82 20.22
C SER A 126 11.36 -19.85 19.75
N PHE A 127 11.51 -19.40 18.51
CA PHE A 127 10.56 -18.55 17.79
C PHE A 127 10.46 -19.03 16.35
N ARG A 128 9.25 -19.36 15.89
CA ARG A 128 8.99 -19.77 14.51
C ARG A 128 9.93 -20.89 14.02
N GLY A 129 10.10 -21.92 14.84
CA GLY A 129 10.94 -23.08 14.53
C GLY A 129 12.46 -22.89 14.65
N MET A 130 12.94 -21.68 14.97
CA MET A 130 14.37 -21.43 15.23
C MET A 130 14.65 -21.27 16.71
N ASN A 131 15.82 -21.74 17.15
CA ASN A 131 16.25 -21.72 18.53
C ASN A 131 17.41 -20.76 18.73
N THR A 132 17.38 -20.00 19.82
CA THR A 132 18.53 -19.24 20.29
C THR A 132 19.64 -20.19 20.76
N GLY A 133 20.83 -19.63 21.01
CA GLY A 133 21.81 -20.27 21.88
C GLY A 133 21.29 -20.46 23.32
N THR A 134 22.14 -21.04 24.16
CA THR A 134 21.81 -21.30 25.57
C THR A 134 21.96 -20.04 26.43
N PHE A 135 20.93 -19.76 27.21
CA PHE A 135 20.90 -18.75 28.26
C PHE A 135 21.14 -19.38 29.63
N THR A 136 21.77 -18.63 30.53
CA THR A 136 22.03 -19.05 31.92
C THR A 136 21.30 -18.13 32.89
N ALA A 137 20.36 -18.72 33.62
CA ALA A 137 19.62 -18.10 34.71
C ALA A 137 20.28 -18.42 36.06
N VAL A 138 20.50 -17.40 36.88
CA VAL A 138 21.18 -17.52 38.18
C VAL A 138 20.25 -17.17 39.35
N ALA A 139 20.70 -17.44 40.58
CA ALA A 139 19.93 -17.11 41.77
C ALA A 139 19.75 -15.58 41.93
N ALA A 140 18.64 -15.17 42.53
CA ALA A 140 18.36 -13.75 42.79
C ALA A 140 19.51 -13.07 43.56
N GLY A 141 19.89 -11.88 43.10
CA GLY A 141 21.02 -11.09 43.61
C GLY A 141 22.39 -11.49 43.04
N THR A 142 22.46 -12.47 42.13
CA THR A 142 23.72 -12.95 41.53
C THR A 142 23.86 -12.44 40.11
N THR A 143 25.07 -12.02 39.71
CA THR A 143 25.37 -11.55 38.35
C THR A 143 26.42 -12.40 37.64
N ALA A 144 27.32 -13.04 38.38
CA ALA A 144 28.41 -13.83 37.82
C ALA A 144 27.86 -15.06 37.07
N GLY A 145 28.25 -15.21 35.80
CA GLY A 145 27.87 -16.34 34.94
C GLY A 145 26.44 -16.27 34.38
N ALA A 146 25.68 -15.23 34.70
CA ALA A 146 24.34 -15.03 34.16
C ALA A 146 24.39 -14.45 32.74
N THR A 147 23.40 -14.79 31.92
CA THR A 147 23.16 -14.03 30.69
C THR A 147 22.69 -12.62 31.02
N THR A 148 23.28 -11.61 30.39
CA THR A 148 22.85 -10.20 30.51
C THR A 148 21.61 -9.94 29.67
N ILE A 149 20.82 -8.91 30.01
CA ILE A 149 19.66 -8.53 29.19
C ILE A 149 20.06 -8.16 27.75
N ALA A 150 21.16 -7.42 27.57
CA ALA A 150 21.71 -7.14 26.24
C ALA A 150 22.15 -8.41 25.49
N GLY A 151 22.63 -9.43 26.22
CA GLY A 151 22.97 -10.73 25.65
C GLY A 151 21.73 -11.52 25.20
N LEU A 152 20.62 -11.39 25.92
CA LEU A 152 19.32 -11.94 25.50
C LEU A 152 18.83 -11.25 24.21
N GLU A 153 18.85 -9.92 24.17
CA GLU A 153 18.50 -9.12 22.97
C GLU A 153 19.32 -9.55 21.76
N THR A 154 20.65 -9.55 21.88
CA THR A 154 21.57 -9.96 20.80
C THR A 154 21.25 -11.37 20.28
N ALA A 155 20.94 -12.32 21.17
CA ALA A 155 20.64 -13.68 20.79
C ALA A 155 19.27 -13.84 20.12
N LEU A 156 18.29 -13.00 20.47
CA LEU A 156 17.00 -12.94 19.80
C LEU A 156 17.14 -12.32 18.40
N GLU A 157 17.86 -11.21 18.28
CA GLU A 157 18.07 -10.53 16.99
C GLU A 157 18.91 -11.36 16.00
N ALA A 158 19.72 -12.31 16.50
CA ALA A 158 20.42 -13.28 15.66
C ALA A 158 19.49 -14.28 14.96
N LEU A 159 18.24 -14.43 15.42
CA LEU A 159 17.24 -15.26 14.74
C LEU A 159 16.64 -14.48 13.56
N THR A 160 16.80 -15.01 12.36
CA THR A 160 16.25 -14.36 11.14
C THR A 160 14.72 -14.26 11.12
N SER A 161 14.03 -15.01 11.98
CA SER A 161 12.57 -14.96 12.14
C SER A 161 12.10 -13.85 13.08
N VAL A 162 13.00 -13.31 13.90
CA VAL A 162 12.72 -12.26 14.89
C VAL A 162 13.08 -10.89 14.29
N GLY A 163 14.28 -10.72 13.72
CA GLY A 163 14.75 -9.39 13.35
C GLY A 163 15.00 -8.53 14.60
N SER A 164 14.79 -7.22 14.53
CA SER A 164 15.05 -6.33 15.66
C SER A 164 13.98 -6.39 16.75
N VAL A 165 14.42 -6.26 18.00
CA VAL A 165 13.58 -6.19 19.21
C VAL A 165 14.08 -5.07 20.12
N ASP A 166 13.20 -4.55 20.97
CA ASP A 166 13.58 -3.74 22.14
C ASP A 166 13.36 -4.57 23.40
N VAL A 167 14.39 -4.69 24.24
CA VAL A 167 14.36 -5.52 25.45
C VAL A 167 14.54 -4.66 26.69
N SER A 168 13.51 -4.59 27.52
CA SER A 168 13.53 -3.82 28.76
C SER A 168 13.34 -4.70 30.00
N SER A 169 14.09 -4.40 31.05
CA SER A 169 13.95 -5.06 32.35
C SER A 169 14.44 -4.15 33.47
N VAL A 170 13.87 -4.33 34.67
CA VAL A 170 14.39 -3.71 35.90
C VAL A 170 15.72 -4.35 36.33
N LYS A 171 15.96 -5.59 35.90
CA LYS A 171 17.19 -6.33 36.19
C LYS A 171 18.16 -6.23 35.01
N THR A 172 19.45 -6.36 35.28
CA THR A 172 20.49 -6.29 34.24
C THR A 172 20.94 -7.66 33.73
N VAL A 173 20.52 -8.73 34.41
CA VAL A 173 20.83 -10.13 34.09
C VAL A 173 19.59 -11.01 34.29
N LEU A 174 19.62 -12.20 33.71
CA LEU A 174 18.62 -13.24 33.93
C LEU A 174 18.84 -13.90 35.30
N GLU A 175 18.30 -13.29 36.35
CA GLU A 175 18.21 -13.86 37.69
C GLU A 175 16.79 -14.34 38.01
N VAL A 176 16.65 -15.28 38.93
CA VAL A 176 15.32 -15.75 39.39
C VAL A 176 14.47 -14.56 39.84
N GLY A 177 13.25 -14.47 39.30
CA GLY A 177 12.32 -13.37 39.53
C GLY A 177 12.52 -12.17 38.59
N ALA A 178 13.49 -12.21 37.68
CA ALA A 178 13.59 -11.21 36.62
C ALA A 178 12.37 -11.31 35.69
N GLU A 179 11.74 -10.17 35.44
CA GLU A 179 10.74 -9.98 34.40
C GLU A 179 11.36 -9.11 33.30
N VAL A 180 11.27 -9.57 32.06
CA VAL A 180 11.84 -8.92 30.88
C VAL A 180 10.73 -8.73 29.86
N LEU A 181 10.49 -7.49 29.44
CA LEU A 181 9.59 -7.17 28.34
C LEU A 181 10.39 -7.16 27.04
N ILE A 182 9.90 -7.90 26.06
CA ILE A 182 10.47 -8.02 24.73
C ILE A 182 9.44 -7.45 23.77
N THR A 183 9.75 -6.29 23.18
CA THR A 183 8.93 -5.63 22.18
C THR A 183 9.47 -5.98 20.79
N PHE A 184 8.65 -6.60 19.95
CA PHE A 184 9.03 -6.96 18.59
C PHE A 184 8.77 -5.78 17.65
N THR A 185 9.84 -5.16 17.16
CA THR A 185 9.77 -3.95 16.33
C THR A 185 9.89 -4.26 14.84
N ALA A 186 10.49 -5.40 14.47
CA ALA A 186 10.65 -5.83 13.09
C ALA A 186 9.53 -6.76 12.58
N GLN A 187 8.81 -7.44 13.49
CA GLN A 187 7.74 -8.37 13.14
C GLN A 187 6.39 -7.75 13.42
N PRO A 188 5.57 -7.47 12.41
CA PRO A 188 4.30 -6.82 12.64
C PRO A 188 3.14 -7.77 12.91
N GLY A 189 2.10 -7.22 13.52
CA GLY A 189 0.88 -7.95 13.86
C GLY A 189 1.09 -8.92 15.03
N ASP A 190 0.06 -9.69 15.32
CA ASP A 190 0.04 -10.62 16.44
C ASP A 190 1.02 -11.79 16.22
N LEU A 191 1.87 -12.10 17.20
CA LEU A 191 2.95 -13.07 17.04
C LEU A 191 2.78 -14.27 17.98
N PRO A 192 3.20 -15.48 17.57
CA PRO A 192 3.21 -16.61 18.50
C PRO A 192 4.17 -16.33 19.68
N PRO A 193 3.89 -16.84 20.89
CA PRO A 193 4.76 -16.65 22.03
C PRO A 193 6.11 -17.34 21.83
N LEU A 194 7.19 -16.70 22.28
CA LEU A 194 8.49 -17.34 22.47
C LEU A 194 8.32 -18.57 23.36
N LYS A 195 8.93 -19.70 22.99
CA LYS A 195 8.82 -20.96 23.75
C LYS A 195 10.13 -21.28 24.45
N PRO A 196 10.18 -21.24 25.80
CA PRO A 196 11.31 -21.76 26.56
C PRO A 196 11.47 -23.27 26.37
N SER A 197 12.72 -23.74 26.26
CA SER A 197 13.01 -25.18 26.12
C SER A 197 12.68 -26.02 27.35
N ASN A 198 12.48 -25.38 28.50
CA ASN A 198 12.16 -26.02 29.77
C ASN A 198 11.58 -24.99 30.77
N ASN A 199 11.25 -25.45 31.98
CA ASN A 199 10.58 -24.65 33.01
C ASN A 199 11.49 -23.67 33.78
N VAL A 200 12.73 -23.42 33.32
CA VAL A 200 13.60 -22.37 33.88
C VAL A 200 12.98 -20.98 33.66
N ALA A 201 12.27 -20.81 32.54
CA ALA A 201 11.58 -19.58 32.21
C ALA A 201 10.17 -19.88 31.70
N SER A 202 9.31 -18.85 31.75
CA SER A 202 7.99 -18.84 31.11
C SER A 202 7.83 -17.56 30.30
N VAL A 203 7.05 -17.63 29.23
CA VAL A 203 6.68 -16.46 28.44
C VAL A 203 5.17 -16.30 28.46
N GLU A 204 4.71 -15.06 28.61
CA GLU A 204 3.32 -14.67 28.45
C GLU A 204 3.24 -13.50 27.48
N GLU A 205 2.22 -13.48 26.63
CA GLU A 205 1.89 -12.32 25.82
C GLU A 205 1.28 -11.24 26.73
N THR A 206 1.78 -10.02 26.61
CA THR A 206 1.27 -8.87 27.38
C THR A 206 0.52 -7.88 26.51
N GLN A 207 0.84 -7.85 25.23
CA GLN A 207 0.18 -7.02 24.23
C GLN A 207 0.30 -7.70 22.88
N ALA A 208 -0.84 -8.14 22.35
CA ALA A 208 -0.96 -8.62 20.98
C ALA A 208 -0.63 -7.50 19.99
N GLY A 209 0.27 -7.79 19.07
CA GLY A 209 0.61 -6.89 17.97
C GLY A 209 -0.57 -6.66 17.02
N ARG A 210 -0.65 -5.47 16.44
CA ARG A 210 -1.70 -5.12 15.47
C ARG A 210 -1.08 -4.43 14.27
N THR A 211 -1.57 -4.76 13.08
CA THR A 211 -1.16 -4.10 11.83
C THR A 211 -2.29 -4.16 10.80
N ASN A 212 -2.28 -3.22 9.85
CA ASN A 212 -3.17 -3.24 8.69
C ASN A 212 -2.69 -4.21 7.60
N PHE A 213 -1.40 -4.57 7.62
CA PHE A 213 -0.79 -5.36 6.57
C PHE A 213 0.30 -6.30 7.09
N ARG A 214 0.19 -7.59 6.78
CA ARG A 214 1.25 -8.56 6.96
C ARG A 214 1.20 -9.58 5.82
N LYS A 215 2.38 -9.98 5.33
CA LYS A 215 2.51 -11.02 4.30
C LYS A 215 2.10 -12.38 4.86
N GLU A 216 1.39 -13.16 4.04
CA GLU A 216 1.19 -14.59 4.28
C GLU A 216 2.52 -15.32 4.06
N VAL A 217 2.82 -16.26 4.96
CA VAL A 217 3.95 -17.17 4.84
C VAL A 217 3.49 -18.57 5.18
N VAL A 218 3.65 -19.50 4.24
CA VAL A 218 3.36 -20.92 4.46
C VAL A 218 4.68 -21.67 4.61
N VAL A 219 4.87 -22.36 5.73
CA VAL A 219 6.06 -23.16 6.00
C VAL A 219 5.66 -24.62 6.20
N PHE A 220 6.30 -25.52 5.45
CA PHE A 220 6.03 -26.95 5.52
C PHE A 220 7.27 -27.78 5.20
N SER A 221 7.24 -29.06 5.54
CA SER A 221 8.23 -30.05 5.10
C SER A 221 7.56 -31.15 4.28
N CYS A 222 8.30 -31.75 3.34
CA CYS A 222 7.79 -32.80 2.46
C CYS A 222 8.72 -34.02 2.38
N THR A 223 8.18 -35.22 2.57
CA THR A 223 8.92 -36.50 2.46
C THR A 223 8.42 -37.45 1.36
N ALA A 224 8.12 -36.96 0.16
CA ALA A 224 7.87 -37.82 -0.99
C ALA A 224 9.15 -38.49 -1.52
N THR A 225 8.98 -39.66 -2.14
CA THR A 225 10.02 -40.37 -2.88
C THR A 225 9.69 -40.59 -4.35
N GLN A 226 8.45 -40.31 -4.76
CA GLN A 226 7.98 -40.48 -6.13
C GLN A 226 6.80 -39.56 -6.47
N ASP A 227 6.57 -39.40 -7.78
CA ASP A 227 5.45 -38.66 -8.38
C ASP A 227 5.37 -37.19 -7.92
N THR A 228 4.16 -36.68 -7.67
CA THR A 228 3.91 -35.23 -7.55
C THR A 228 3.39 -34.80 -6.17
N VAL A 229 3.58 -33.53 -5.87
CA VAL A 229 2.91 -32.77 -4.80
C VAL A 229 1.93 -31.81 -5.46
N ARG A 230 0.70 -31.75 -4.95
CA ARG A 230 -0.37 -30.92 -5.46
C ARG A 230 -0.52 -29.65 -4.63
N PHE A 231 -0.46 -28.50 -5.31
CA PHE A 231 -0.82 -27.20 -4.77
C PHE A 231 -2.22 -26.83 -5.28
N THR A 232 -3.10 -26.38 -4.39
CA THR A 232 -4.48 -26.01 -4.74
C THR A 232 -4.81 -24.61 -4.23
N TYR A 233 -5.33 -23.77 -5.12
CA TYR A 233 -5.78 -22.43 -4.79
C TYR A 233 -7.02 -22.08 -5.62
N ASN A 234 -8.08 -21.55 -4.99
CA ASN A 234 -9.35 -21.18 -5.64
C ASN A 234 -9.97 -22.26 -6.56
N GLY A 235 -9.74 -23.54 -6.26
CA GLY A 235 -10.24 -24.67 -7.04
C GLY A 235 -9.38 -25.04 -8.26
N GLU A 236 -8.33 -24.27 -8.55
CA GLU A 236 -7.31 -24.61 -9.53
C GLU A 236 -6.15 -25.35 -8.87
N HIS A 237 -5.38 -26.11 -9.68
CA HIS A 237 -4.33 -26.99 -9.17
C HIS A 237 -3.04 -26.88 -9.99
N ALA A 238 -1.90 -27.01 -9.30
CA ALA A 238 -0.60 -27.26 -9.89
C ALA A 238 0.03 -28.52 -9.27
N ASP A 239 0.31 -29.51 -10.10
CA ASP A 239 1.05 -30.71 -9.70
C ASP A 239 2.52 -30.51 -10.03
N VAL A 240 3.39 -30.65 -9.03
CA VAL A 240 4.83 -30.41 -9.14
C VAL A 240 5.58 -31.66 -8.70
N ASP A 241 6.56 -32.10 -9.50
CA ASP A 241 7.36 -33.29 -9.19
C ASP A 241 8.01 -33.17 -7.80
N PHE A 242 8.03 -34.27 -7.04
CA PHE A 242 8.57 -34.29 -5.68
C PHE A 242 10.03 -33.82 -5.58
N ASN A 243 10.81 -34.02 -6.64
CA ASN A 243 12.23 -33.65 -6.73
C ASN A 243 12.46 -32.37 -7.55
N ALA A 244 11.39 -31.63 -7.90
CA ALA A 244 11.51 -30.36 -8.59
C ALA A 244 12.38 -29.38 -7.80
N ALA A 245 13.20 -28.61 -8.50
CA ALA A 245 13.94 -27.52 -7.90
C ALA A 245 12.99 -26.41 -7.40
N LEU A 246 13.36 -25.69 -6.34
CA LEU A 246 12.46 -24.72 -5.71
C LEU A 246 12.07 -23.55 -6.63
N ASP A 247 12.91 -23.20 -7.59
CA ASP A 247 12.61 -22.22 -8.66
C ASP A 247 11.46 -22.67 -9.58
N THR A 248 11.38 -23.98 -9.83
CA THR A 248 10.32 -24.61 -10.61
C THR A 248 9.01 -24.63 -9.81
N VAL A 249 9.09 -24.91 -8.50
CA VAL A 249 7.94 -24.80 -7.59
C VAL A 249 7.40 -23.37 -7.59
N GLU A 250 8.29 -22.38 -7.46
CA GLU A 250 7.93 -20.96 -7.52
C GLU A 250 7.21 -20.61 -8.82
N THR A 251 7.77 -21.00 -9.97
CA THR A 251 7.16 -20.75 -11.29
C THR A 251 5.78 -21.38 -11.42
N SER A 252 5.59 -22.60 -10.91
CA SER A 252 4.29 -23.28 -10.87
C SER A 252 3.28 -22.53 -10.01
N LEU A 253 3.68 -22.01 -8.84
CA LEU A 253 2.82 -21.22 -7.98
C LEU A 253 2.45 -19.87 -8.61
N LEU A 254 3.40 -19.16 -9.23
CA LEU A 254 3.11 -17.92 -9.96
C LEU A 254 2.04 -18.14 -11.03
N THR A 255 2.13 -19.25 -11.76
CA THR A 255 1.15 -19.64 -12.78
C THR A 255 -0.21 -20.00 -12.16
N LEU A 256 -0.23 -20.79 -11.08
CA LEU A 256 -1.45 -21.17 -10.35
C LEU A 256 -2.22 -19.95 -9.83
N PHE A 257 -1.50 -18.95 -9.31
CA PHE A 257 -2.09 -17.72 -8.80
C PHE A 257 -2.39 -16.69 -9.89
N GLY A 258 -1.90 -16.89 -11.12
CA GLY A 258 -2.07 -15.95 -12.23
C GLY A 258 -1.35 -14.62 -11.99
N VAL A 259 -0.18 -14.66 -11.35
CA VAL A 259 0.58 -13.46 -10.94
C VAL A 259 1.95 -13.38 -11.61
N GLU A 260 2.48 -12.17 -11.66
CA GLU A 260 3.79 -11.84 -12.23
C GLU A 260 4.95 -12.39 -11.38
N ALA A 261 6.15 -12.47 -11.99
CA ALA A 261 7.38 -12.86 -11.28
C ALA A 261 7.60 -12.03 -10.00
N GLU A 262 8.27 -12.63 -9.01
CA GLU A 262 8.54 -12.05 -7.69
C GLU A 262 7.28 -11.79 -6.82
N SER A 263 6.11 -12.29 -7.23
CA SER A 263 4.88 -12.23 -6.42
C SER A 263 4.83 -13.29 -5.33
N ILE A 264 5.52 -14.41 -5.55
CA ILE A 264 5.64 -15.53 -4.65
C ILE A 264 7.11 -15.92 -4.66
N SER A 265 7.70 -16.15 -3.49
CA SER A 265 9.06 -16.70 -3.38
C SER A 265 9.04 -18.05 -2.66
N VAL A 266 9.82 -19.01 -3.18
CA VAL A 266 9.94 -20.36 -2.60
C VAL A 266 11.38 -20.63 -2.22
N THR A 267 11.64 -20.82 -0.93
CA THR A 267 13.00 -20.96 -0.40
C THR A 267 13.10 -22.04 0.67
N SER A 268 14.33 -22.48 0.95
CA SER A 268 14.65 -23.31 2.10
C SER A 268 16.07 -22.98 2.57
N ALA A 269 16.35 -23.18 3.86
CA ALA A 269 17.66 -22.87 4.42
C ALA A 269 18.78 -23.79 3.91
N THR A 270 18.46 -25.06 3.59
CA THR A 270 19.48 -26.08 3.28
C THR A 270 19.12 -27.01 2.12
N GLN A 271 17.88 -26.96 1.64
CA GLN A 271 17.37 -27.86 0.61
C GLN A 271 17.07 -27.08 -0.67
N LEU A 272 17.34 -27.68 -1.84
CA LEU A 272 17.15 -27.04 -3.14
C LEU A 272 16.02 -27.66 -3.97
N VAL A 273 15.36 -28.69 -3.45
CA VAL A 273 14.27 -29.43 -4.10
C VAL A 273 13.05 -29.49 -3.20
N LEU A 274 11.86 -29.75 -3.76
CA LEU A 274 10.59 -29.71 -3.04
C LEU A 274 10.51 -30.70 -1.87
N CYS A 275 10.89 -31.96 -2.09
CA CYS A 275 10.79 -33.01 -1.07
C CYS A 275 12.13 -33.71 -0.85
N LYS A 276 12.35 -34.16 0.40
CA LYS A 276 13.53 -34.95 0.77
C LYS A 276 13.18 -35.94 1.86
N SER A 277 13.58 -37.20 1.64
CA SER A 277 13.49 -38.26 2.62
C SER A 277 14.89 -38.61 3.18
N ALA A 278 15.06 -38.99 4.45
CA ALA A 278 14.07 -39.06 5.53
C ALA A 278 14.08 -37.81 6.44
N THR A 279 14.96 -36.84 6.16
CA THR A 279 15.16 -35.62 6.96
C THR A 279 14.91 -34.39 6.10
N PRO A 280 13.63 -34.04 5.86
CA PRO A 280 13.29 -32.86 5.08
C PRO A 280 13.68 -31.58 5.83
N ALA A 281 14.16 -30.57 5.11
CA ALA A 281 14.21 -29.22 5.63
C ALA A 281 12.87 -28.52 5.40
N ASP A 282 12.59 -27.48 6.18
CA ASP A 282 11.43 -26.61 5.94
C ASP A 282 11.57 -25.90 4.59
N ILE A 283 10.50 -25.94 3.81
CA ILE A 283 10.25 -25.12 2.63
C ILE A 283 9.35 -23.96 3.07
N LYS A 284 9.71 -22.76 2.64
CA LYS A 284 9.03 -21.52 2.94
C LYS A 284 8.50 -20.89 1.65
N ILE A 285 7.19 -20.71 1.59
CA ILE A 285 6.50 -19.95 0.56
C ILE A 285 6.15 -18.59 1.16
N VAL A 286 6.61 -17.51 0.55
CA VAL A 286 6.21 -16.14 0.92
C VAL A 286 5.37 -15.56 -0.19
N PHE A 287 4.19 -15.07 0.17
CA PHE A 287 3.34 -14.32 -0.75
C PHE A 287 3.73 -12.85 -0.69
N ASP A 288 4.70 -12.48 -1.51
CA ASP A 288 5.26 -11.14 -1.57
C ASP A 288 4.25 -10.12 -2.12
N ARG A 289 3.42 -10.55 -3.08
CA ARG A 289 2.46 -9.70 -3.81
C ARG A 289 1.07 -10.32 -4.03
N VAL A 290 0.75 -11.36 -3.29
CA VAL A 290 -0.59 -11.94 -3.27
C VAL A 290 -1.27 -11.50 -1.97
N TYR A 291 -2.50 -11.02 -2.07
CA TYR A 291 -3.23 -10.39 -0.96
C TYR A 291 -4.61 -11.00 -0.79
N GLY A 292 -5.19 -10.79 0.40
CA GLY A 292 -6.44 -11.38 0.82
C GLY A 292 -6.23 -12.62 1.67
N ASP A 293 -7.33 -13.33 1.95
CA ASP A 293 -7.31 -14.63 2.61
C ASP A 293 -6.77 -15.68 1.61
N ILE A 294 -5.52 -16.09 1.80
CA ILE A 294 -4.84 -17.03 0.91
C ILE A 294 -5.03 -18.44 1.47
N THR A 295 -6.07 -19.12 1.01
CA THR A 295 -6.29 -20.53 1.35
C THR A 295 -5.54 -21.45 0.36
N LEU A 296 -4.21 -21.59 0.55
CA LEU A 296 -3.40 -22.54 -0.21
C LEU A 296 -3.45 -23.94 0.45
N SER A 297 -3.89 -24.96 -0.29
CA SER A 297 -3.75 -26.37 0.12
C SER A 297 -2.51 -27.00 -0.51
N ILE A 298 -1.78 -27.80 0.26
CA ILE A 298 -0.61 -28.56 -0.19
C ILE A 298 -0.81 -30.01 0.21
N ASP A 299 -0.95 -30.87 -0.78
CA ASP A 299 -1.31 -32.28 -0.60
C ASP A 299 -0.44 -33.17 -1.48
N LYS A 300 -0.55 -34.48 -1.28
CA LYS A 300 0.02 -35.43 -2.25
C LYS A 300 -0.68 -35.32 -3.61
N GLY A 301 0.07 -35.61 -4.67
CA GLY A 301 -0.48 -35.74 -6.01
C GLY A 301 -1.58 -36.79 -6.11
N VAL A 302 -2.36 -36.74 -7.19
CA VAL A 302 -3.44 -37.71 -7.47
C VAL A 302 -2.95 -38.96 -8.21
N ASP A 303 -1.67 -39.00 -8.56
CA ASP A 303 -1.05 -40.16 -9.19
C ASP A 303 -1.16 -41.38 -8.27
N ALA A 304 -1.38 -42.55 -8.86
CA ALA A 304 -1.61 -43.79 -8.10
C ALA A 304 -0.43 -44.21 -7.20
N GLY A 305 0.76 -43.62 -7.39
CA GLY A 305 1.96 -43.83 -6.58
C GLY A 305 2.36 -42.65 -5.68
N ALA A 306 1.67 -41.50 -5.72
CA ALA A 306 2.10 -40.32 -4.97
C ALA A 306 2.09 -40.59 -3.45
N ASP A 307 3.24 -40.35 -2.83
CA ASP A 307 3.53 -40.72 -1.44
C ASP A 307 3.90 -39.51 -0.56
N ALA A 308 3.69 -38.29 -1.05
CA ALA A 308 4.03 -37.09 -0.30
C ALA A 308 3.33 -37.05 1.07
N VAL A 309 4.14 -36.88 2.11
CA VAL A 309 3.68 -36.52 3.44
C VAL A 309 4.07 -35.06 3.67
N ILE A 310 3.05 -34.21 3.80
CA ILE A 310 3.21 -32.78 4.04
C ILE A 310 3.00 -32.52 5.53
N VAL A 311 3.98 -31.90 6.17
CA VAL A 311 3.89 -31.50 7.58
C VAL A 311 4.08 -29.99 7.66
N PHE A 312 3.01 -29.29 7.98
CA PHE A 312 3.04 -27.84 8.17
C PHE A 312 3.77 -27.48 9.47
N ASN A 313 4.66 -26.49 9.37
CA ASN A 313 5.24 -25.83 10.53
C ASN A 313 4.35 -24.65 10.88
N THR A 314 3.31 -24.91 11.67
CA THR A 314 2.33 -23.89 12.08
C THR A 314 2.95 -22.80 12.96
N ASP A 315 4.05 -23.11 13.65
CA ASP A 315 4.77 -22.12 14.45
C ASP A 315 5.51 -21.11 13.56
N ALA A 316 6.01 -21.55 12.39
CA ALA A 316 6.74 -20.70 11.45
C ALA A 316 5.86 -20.09 10.35
N SER A 317 4.69 -20.67 10.09
CA SER A 317 3.70 -20.13 9.17
C SER A 317 3.05 -18.87 9.76
N ILE A 318 2.67 -17.94 8.90
CA ILE A 318 2.17 -16.61 9.27
C ILE A 318 0.95 -16.34 8.41
N ASP A 319 -0.20 -16.20 9.07
CA ASP A 319 -1.42 -15.77 8.40
C ASP A 319 -1.28 -14.29 7.96
N GLY A 320 -1.64 -14.02 6.72
CA GLY A 320 -1.64 -12.72 6.09
C GLY A 320 -2.74 -11.87 6.70
N VAL A 321 -2.42 -10.60 6.96
CA VAL A 321 -3.44 -9.63 7.38
C VAL A 321 -3.56 -8.61 6.28
N TYR A 322 -4.75 -8.45 5.73
CA TYR A 322 -5.06 -7.42 4.76
C TYR A 322 -6.40 -6.77 5.13
N ASN A 323 -6.33 -5.51 5.58
CA ASN A 323 -7.53 -4.75 5.92
C ASN A 323 -8.12 -4.08 4.67
N ASP A 324 -8.77 -4.88 3.83
CA ASP A 324 -9.57 -4.39 2.70
C ASP A 324 -11.05 -4.47 3.07
N ASP A 325 -11.53 -3.40 3.71
CA ASP A 325 -12.94 -3.25 3.98
C ASP A 325 -13.59 -2.48 2.81
N PRO A 326 -14.35 -3.17 1.94
CA PRO A 326 -15.04 -2.51 0.83
C PRO A 326 -16.06 -1.47 1.31
N ALA A 327 -16.56 -1.53 2.56
CA ALA A 327 -17.45 -0.51 3.13
C ALA A 327 -16.73 0.80 3.47
N LEU A 328 -15.39 0.80 3.51
CA LEU A 328 -14.55 1.97 3.78
C LEU A 328 -13.97 2.59 2.51
N THR A 329 -14.38 2.11 1.33
CA THR A 329 -14.11 2.72 0.03
C THR A 329 -15.20 3.74 -0.34
N MET A 330 -14.82 4.88 -0.92
CA MET A 330 -15.79 5.87 -1.40
C MET A 330 -16.66 5.24 -2.49
N SER A 331 -17.94 5.12 -2.22
CA SER A 331 -18.90 4.42 -3.07
C SER A 331 -20.21 5.21 -3.19
N GLY A 332 -21.15 4.71 -3.98
CA GLY A 332 -22.41 5.39 -4.24
C GLY A 332 -22.32 6.38 -5.40
N THR A 333 -23.25 7.33 -5.43
CA THR A 333 -23.42 8.24 -6.58
C THR A 333 -23.53 9.71 -6.16
N PHE A 334 -23.08 10.60 -7.03
CA PHE A 334 -23.26 12.04 -6.91
C PHE A 334 -23.90 12.60 -8.18
N GLN A 335 -24.42 13.82 -8.09
CA GLN A 335 -24.91 14.57 -9.25
C GLN A 335 -24.26 15.94 -9.29
N VAL A 336 -24.07 16.46 -10.50
CA VAL A 336 -23.59 17.81 -10.76
C VAL A 336 -24.73 18.64 -11.33
N GLY A 337 -24.94 19.84 -10.80
CA GLY A 337 -26.02 20.73 -11.21
C GLY A 337 -25.53 21.96 -11.95
N TYR A 338 -26.23 22.34 -13.03
CA TYR A 338 -26.04 23.58 -13.75
C TYR A 338 -27.40 24.23 -14.09
N GLN A 339 -27.55 25.52 -13.73
CA GLN A 339 -28.79 26.28 -13.91
C GLN A 339 -30.06 25.59 -13.36
N GLY A 340 -29.93 24.85 -12.25
CA GLY A 340 -31.04 24.15 -11.59
C GLY A 340 -31.40 22.79 -12.21
N LEU A 341 -30.74 22.38 -13.29
CA LEU A 341 -30.81 21.02 -13.82
C LEU A 341 -29.63 20.19 -13.29
N TYR A 342 -29.85 18.91 -13.03
CA TYR A 342 -28.84 18.00 -12.48
C TYR A 342 -28.59 16.84 -13.43
N THR A 343 -27.33 16.44 -13.56
CA THR A 343 -26.95 15.24 -14.32
C THR A 343 -27.70 14.01 -13.81
N ARG A 344 -27.77 12.96 -14.61
CA ARG A 344 -28.04 11.62 -14.06
C ARG A 344 -27.04 11.29 -12.92
N PRO A 345 -27.40 10.39 -11.98
CA PRO A 345 -26.45 9.91 -10.98
C PRO A 345 -25.16 9.39 -11.63
N LEU A 346 -24.04 9.86 -11.12
CA LEU A 346 -22.68 9.48 -11.51
C LEU A 346 -22.04 8.72 -10.36
N ASN A 347 -21.42 7.59 -10.65
CA ASN A 347 -20.72 6.82 -9.62
C ASN A 347 -19.51 7.64 -9.12
N ALA A 348 -19.14 7.49 -7.84
CA ALA A 348 -17.95 8.13 -7.29
C ALA A 348 -16.65 7.80 -8.06
N GLU A 349 -16.60 6.67 -8.75
CA GLU A 349 -15.51 6.23 -9.62
C GLU A 349 -15.68 6.60 -11.11
N SER A 350 -16.74 7.33 -11.46
CA SER A 350 -17.03 7.66 -12.85
C SER A 350 -15.85 8.34 -13.55
N SER A 351 -15.60 7.91 -14.79
CA SER A 351 -14.51 8.45 -15.62
C SER A 351 -14.80 9.89 -16.06
N ALA A 352 -13.77 10.58 -16.54
CA ALA A 352 -13.91 11.93 -17.11
C ALA A 352 -14.93 11.94 -18.27
N ASP A 353 -14.91 10.93 -19.14
CA ASP A 353 -15.88 10.79 -20.23
C ASP A 353 -17.31 10.59 -19.73
N GLN A 354 -17.50 9.77 -18.68
CA GLN A 354 -18.84 9.53 -18.12
C GLN A 354 -19.42 10.82 -17.51
N LEU A 355 -18.59 11.63 -16.84
CA LEU A 355 -18.98 12.93 -16.32
C LEU A 355 -19.26 13.93 -17.47
N ARG A 356 -18.44 13.94 -18.53
CA ARG A 356 -18.67 14.76 -19.72
C ARG A 356 -20.03 14.44 -20.34
N TYR A 357 -20.30 13.17 -20.66
CA TYR A 357 -21.57 12.75 -21.25
C TYR A 357 -22.76 13.13 -20.38
N ALA A 358 -22.65 12.98 -19.05
CA ALA A 358 -23.75 13.31 -18.16
C ALA A 358 -23.98 14.83 -18.03
N LEU A 359 -22.94 15.65 -18.21
CA LEU A 359 -23.05 17.11 -18.29
C LEU A 359 -23.66 17.54 -19.63
N GLU A 360 -23.22 16.98 -20.76
CA GLU A 360 -23.74 17.28 -22.11
C GLU A 360 -25.16 16.76 -22.34
N ASP A 361 -25.68 15.90 -21.46
CA ASP A 361 -27.08 15.46 -21.43
C ASP A 361 -28.03 16.50 -20.80
N LEU A 362 -27.48 17.55 -20.16
CA LEU A 362 -28.29 18.67 -19.70
C LEU A 362 -28.57 19.60 -20.88
N ASP A 363 -29.84 19.91 -21.15
CA ASP A 363 -30.23 20.86 -22.22
C ASP A 363 -29.55 22.24 -22.09
N SER A 364 -29.07 22.57 -20.89
CA SER A 364 -28.31 23.78 -20.58
C SER A 364 -26.80 23.66 -20.84
N ILE A 365 -26.27 22.53 -21.29
CA ILE A 365 -24.85 22.31 -21.58
C ILE A 365 -24.72 21.53 -22.89
N GLN A 366 -23.96 22.05 -23.84
CA GLN A 366 -23.76 21.36 -25.12
C GLN A 366 -22.40 20.72 -25.29
N THR A 367 -21.34 21.41 -24.87
CA THR A 367 -19.97 20.90 -24.99
C THR A 367 -19.21 21.20 -23.71
N VAL A 368 -18.52 20.23 -23.16
CA VAL A 368 -17.63 20.42 -22.01
C VAL A 368 -16.38 19.56 -22.15
N SER A 369 -15.23 20.10 -21.79
CA SER A 369 -14.02 19.31 -21.60
C SER A 369 -13.91 18.91 -20.13
N VAL A 370 -13.68 17.63 -19.86
CA VAL A 370 -13.54 17.09 -18.50
C VAL A 370 -12.22 16.34 -18.41
N THR A 371 -11.44 16.67 -17.40
CA THR A 371 -10.26 15.91 -16.99
C THR A 371 -10.48 15.41 -15.56
N ARG A 372 -9.92 14.24 -15.23
CA ARG A 372 -10.02 13.63 -13.90
C ARG A 372 -8.63 13.37 -13.36
N GLU A 373 -8.38 13.90 -12.17
CA GLU A 373 -7.22 13.57 -11.35
C GLU A 373 -7.67 13.07 -9.99
N LEU A 374 -6.82 12.28 -9.34
CA LEU A 374 -7.05 11.85 -7.97
C LEU A 374 -6.71 13.00 -6.98
N SER A 375 -7.32 12.96 -5.80
CA SER A 375 -6.90 13.86 -4.71
C SER A 375 -5.71 13.24 -3.98
N TYR A 376 -4.74 14.07 -3.57
CA TYR A 376 -3.57 13.65 -2.78
C TYR A 376 -3.31 14.62 -1.64
N GLN A 377 -2.66 14.11 -0.60
CA GLN A 377 -2.07 14.90 0.47
C GLN A 377 -0.54 14.72 0.42
N PRO A 378 0.25 15.80 0.52
CA PRO A 378 1.70 15.67 0.58
C PRO A 378 2.11 14.91 1.84
N LEU A 379 2.99 13.92 1.67
CA LEU A 379 3.63 13.23 2.78
C LEU A 379 4.83 14.03 3.26
N LEU A 380 5.15 13.90 4.56
CA LEU A 380 6.39 14.44 5.12
C LEU A 380 7.55 13.48 4.85
N GLY A 381 8.72 14.04 4.57
CA GLY A 381 9.95 13.30 4.29
C GLY A 381 10.31 13.27 2.80
N LYS A 382 11.56 12.93 2.52
CA LYS A 382 12.05 12.67 1.16
C LYS A 382 12.24 11.18 0.95
N ILE A 383 12.10 10.77 -0.30
CA ILE A 383 12.30 9.39 -0.73
C ILE A 383 13.35 9.36 -1.82
N ASP A 384 14.18 8.32 -1.78
CA ASP A 384 15.12 8.00 -2.84
C ASP A 384 14.46 6.97 -3.76
N VAL A 385 14.46 7.28 -5.05
CA VAL A 385 13.91 6.45 -6.12
C VAL A 385 15.07 6.04 -7.02
N THR A 386 15.23 4.73 -7.21
CA THR A 386 16.23 4.16 -8.10
C THR A 386 15.53 3.61 -9.33
N GLU A 387 16.03 3.95 -10.52
CA GLU A 387 15.48 3.44 -11.77
C GLU A 387 15.57 1.90 -11.82
N GLY A 388 14.48 1.25 -12.23
CA GLY A 388 14.36 -0.21 -12.27
C GLY A 388 13.95 -0.85 -10.94
N GLU A 389 13.94 -0.10 -9.84
CA GLU A 389 13.44 -0.59 -8.56
C GLU A 389 11.92 -0.41 -8.43
N ILE A 390 11.28 -1.42 -7.86
CA ILE A 390 9.83 -1.47 -7.64
C ILE A 390 9.42 -0.94 -6.25
N PHE A 391 10.36 -0.34 -5.53
CA PHE A 391 10.18 0.24 -4.21
C PHE A 391 10.92 1.57 -4.11
N VAL A 392 10.47 2.39 -3.16
CA VAL A 392 11.12 3.65 -2.81
C VAL A 392 11.71 3.50 -1.42
N THR A 393 12.84 4.15 -1.17
CA THR A 393 13.49 4.12 0.14
C THR A 393 13.36 5.48 0.80
N CYS A 394 13.28 5.51 2.13
CA CYS A 394 13.31 6.78 2.83
C CYS A 394 14.70 7.39 2.67
N SER A 395 14.77 8.65 2.25
CA SER A 395 16.07 9.30 2.04
C SER A 395 16.88 9.33 3.33
N THR A 396 18.20 9.29 3.19
CA THR A 396 19.10 9.32 4.34
C THR A 396 18.84 10.54 5.22
N GLY A 397 18.59 10.31 6.52
CA GLY A 397 18.31 11.36 7.50
C GLY A 397 16.83 11.78 7.61
N GLU A 398 15.94 11.20 6.81
CA GLU A 398 14.50 11.41 6.88
C GLU A 398 13.81 10.33 7.74
N THR A 399 12.58 10.60 8.18
CA THR A 399 11.74 9.64 8.90
C THR A 399 10.39 9.51 8.20
N CYS A 400 10.28 8.53 7.30
CA CYS A 400 9.12 8.38 6.42
C CYS A 400 8.01 7.49 6.99
N ASN A 401 8.32 6.62 7.96
CA ASN A 401 7.34 5.82 8.72
C ASN A 401 6.33 5.02 7.85
N PHE A 402 6.73 4.60 6.64
CA PHE A 402 5.82 4.02 5.62
C PHE A 402 4.91 2.93 6.17
N TYR A 403 5.48 2.05 6.99
CA TYR A 403 4.76 0.93 7.57
C TYR A 403 3.68 1.37 8.58
N SER A 404 4.06 2.18 9.57
CA SER A 404 3.14 2.69 10.60
C SER A 404 2.09 3.67 10.08
N ALA A 405 2.38 4.32 8.96
CA ALA A 405 1.49 5.28 8.31
C ALA A 405 0.72 4.68 7.13
N ALA A 406 0.85 3.37 6.87
CA ALA A 406 0.21 2.65 5.78
C ALA A 406 0.47 3.24 4.37
N TYR A 407 1.59 3.96 4.19
CA TYR A 407 1.95 4.50 2.89
C TYR A 407 2.46 3.39 1.98
N GLY A 408 1.77 3.19 0.86
CA GLY A 408 2.17 2.20 -0.15
C GLY A 408 1.69 0.77 0.12
N LEU A 409 0.71 0.60 1.02
CA LEU A 409 -0.05 -0.63 1.10
C LEU A 409 -0.78 -0.89 -0.25
N PRO A 410 -1.02 -2.16 -0.61
CA PRO A 410 -1.88 -2.50 -1.75
C PRO A 410 -3.22 -1.77 -1.66
N GLY A 411 -3.73 -1.24 -2.78
CA GLY A 411 -4.98 -0.48 -2.82
C GLY A 411 -4.84 1.04 -2.63
N TYR A 412 -3.66 1.55 -2.25
CA TYR A 412 -3.40 2.99 -2.09
C TYR A 412 -2.51 3.53 -3.21
N LYS A 413 -2.94 4.66 -3.80
CA LYS A 413 -2.19 5.34 -4.86
C LYS A 413 -1.27 6.40 -4.26
N ILE A 414 -0.01 6.42 -4.71
CA ILE A 414 0.97 7.45 -4.34
C ILE A 414 1.26 8.28 -5.57
N ARG A 415 1.35 9.60 -5.41
CA ARG A 415 1.81 10.50 -6.48
C ARG A 415 3.29 10.82 -6.29
N ILE A 416 4.13 10.50 -7.28
CA ILE A 416 5.57 10.81 -7.30
C ILE A 416 5.87 11.55 -8.60
N ALA A 417 6.55 12.69 -8.54
CA ALA A 417 6.98 13.46 -9.71
C ALA A 417 5.86 13.66 -10.77
N GLU A 418 4.67 14.03 -10.29
CA GLU A 418 3.44 14.26 -11.08
C GLU A 418 2.66 13.02 -11.52
N ASP A 419 3.29 11.84 -11.54
CA ASP A 419 2.65 10.59 -11.92
C ASP A 419 1.89 9.92 -10.78
N TRP A 420 0.69 9.44 -11.11
CA TRP A 420 -0.10 8.60 -10.22
C TRP A 420 0.34 7.15 -10.33
N ILE A 421 1.05 6.69 -9.32
CA ILE A 421 1.50 5.32 -9.25
C ILE A 421 0.42 4.54 -8.53
N ASN A 422 -0.23 3.66 -9.29
CA ASN A 422 -1.15 2.69 -8.74
C ASN A 422 -0.36 1.44 -8.38
N ARG A 423 -0.21 1.15 -7.08
CA ARG A 423 0.09 -0.22 -6.69
C ARG A 423 -1.22 -1.03 -6.77
N HIS A 424 -1.60 -1.49 -7.97
CA HIS A 424 -2.15 -2.85 -8.07
C HIS A 424 -0.97 -3.71 -7.72
N CYS A 425 -0.79 -4.02 -6.43
CA CYS A 425 0.55 -4.04 -5.87
C CYS A 425 1.56 -4.64 -6.84
N CYS A 426 2.37 -3.74 -7.40
CA CYS A 426 3.43 -3.99 -8.36
C CYS A 426 3.15 -4.12 -9.88
N HIS A 427 2.15 -3.48 -10.48
CA HIS A 427 2.41 -2.99 -11.85
C HIS A 427 3.44 -1.85 -11.80
N GLY A 428 4.63 -2.12 -12.36
CA GLY A 428 5.87 -1.38 -12.13
C GLY A 428 5.86 0.11 -12.49
N VAL A 429 6.86 0.82 -11.97
CA VAL A 429 7.26 2.13 -12.47
C VAL A 429 8.06 1.86 -13.76
N ARG A 430 7.47 2.17 -14.91
CA ARG A 430 8.24 2.37 -16.14
C ARG A 430 8.24 3.86 -16.40
N MET A 431 9.33 4.54 -16.01
CA MET A 431 9.57 5.90 -16.47
C MET A 431 10.08 5.81 -17.91
N ASP A 432 9.18 5.75 -18.88
CA ASP A 432 9.54 5.98 -20.28
C ASP A 432 9.39 7.49 -20.55
N GLU A 433 10.50 8.23 -20.42
CA GLU A 433 11.11 9.04 -21.50
C GLU A 433 12.04 10.13 -20.92
N GLY A 434 13.17 10.31 -21.61
CA GLY A 434 14.20 11.28 -21.26
C GLY A 434 13.84 12.72 -21.59
N ILE A 435 14.49 13.62 -20.85
CA ILE A 435 14.78 15.05 -21.08
C ILE A 435 14.01 15.75 -22.20
#